data_AF-A0A7Y3L7D5-F1
#
_entry.id   AF-A0A7Y3L7D5-F1
#
_cell.length_a   1.000
_cell.length_b   1.000
_cell.length_c   1.000
_cell.angle_alpha   90.00
_cell.angle_beta   90.00
_cell.angle_gamma   90.00
#
_symmetry.space_group_name_H-M   'P 1'
#
loop_
_entity.id
_entity.type
_entity.pdbx_description
1 polymer ?
#
loop_
_entity_poly.entity_id
_entity_poly.type
_entity_poly.pdbx_seq_one_letter_code
_entity_poly.pdbx_strand_id
1 'polypeptide(L)' 'MNPLAGWRKAVGLTQAEVARRWGRSQPQVARIEKVDFGSLTMRTLQAYVEALGGSLLISFSCDDENFAVLED' A
#
# COMPACT_ATOMS: atom_id res chain seq x y z
N MET A 1 -8.42 3.31 -10.18
CA MET A 1 -9.11 2.89 -8.94
C MET A 1 -8.05 2.51 -7.92
N ASN A 2 -8.20 2.93 -6.65
CA ASN A 2 -7.22 2.64 -5.60
C ASN A 2 -7.56 1.32 -4.86
N PRO A 3 -6.75 0.26 -4.99
CA PRO A 3 -7.05 -1.05 -4.41
C PRO A 3 -6.78 -1.15 -2.89
N LEU A 4 -6.06 -0.18 -2.31
CA LEU A 4 -5.58 -0.26 -0.91
C LEU A 4 -6.72 -0.45 0.09
N ALA A 5 -7.83 0.27 -0.08
CA ALA A 5 -9.00 0.12 0.77
C ALA A 5 -9.62 -1.28 0.72
N GLY A 6 -9.57 -1.92 -0.45
CA GLY A 6 -10.05 -3.30 -0.65
C GLY A 6 -9.17 -4.30 0.10
N TRP A 7 -7.85 -4.19 -0.03
CA TRP A 7 -6.90 -5.06 0.67
C TRP A 7 -6.98 -4.90 2.18
N ARG A 8 -7.05 -3.66 2.69
CA ARG A 8 -7.26 -3.39 4.11
C ARG A 8 -8.51 -4.11 4.64
N LYS A 9 -9.63 -4.03 3.91
CA LYS A 9 -10.87 -4.72 4.28
C LYS A 9 -10.70 -6.24 4.25
N ALA A 10 -9.99 -6.79 3.25
CA ALA A 10 -9.73 -8.22 3.13
C ALA A 10 -8.92 -8.78 4.31
N VAL A 11 -8.00 -7.99 4.87
CA VAL A 11 -7.25 -8.36 6.09
C VAL A 11 -7.96 -7.97 7.40
N GLY A 12 -9.22 -7.50 7.33
CA GLY A 12 -10.05 -7.23 8.50
C GLY A 12 -9.69 -5.98 9.31
N LEU A 13 -8.91 -5.05 8.75
CA LEU A 13 -8.48 -3.85 9.46
C LEU A 13 -9.38 -2.64 9.16
N THR A 14 -9.59 -1.80 10.16
CA THR A 14 -10.16 -0.45 10.01
C THR A 14 -9.09 0.56 9.61
N GLN A 15 -9.50 1.72 9.10
CA GLN A 15 -8.55 2.81 8.77
C GLN A 15 -7.80 3.31 10.02
N ALA A 16 -8.43 3.29 11.18
CA ALA A 16 -7.81 3.69 12.44
C ALA A 16 -6.73 2.70 12.89
N GLU A 17 -6.92 1.41 12.66
CA GLU A 17 -5.93 0.38 12.99
C GLU A 17 -4.71 0.45 12.07
N VAL A 18 -4.92 0.64 10.76
CA VAL A 18 -3.82 0.90 9.82
C VAL A 18 -3.05 2.16 10.19
N ALA A 19 -3.76 3.25 10.51
CA ALA A 19 -3.16 4.50 10.94
C ALA A 19 -2.27 4.31 12.18
N ARG A 20 -2.76 3.58 13.19
CA ARG A 20 -2.01 3.26 14.40
C ARG A 20 -0.76 2.42 14.10
N ARG A 21 -0.87 1.39 13.27
CA ARG A 21 0.27 0.54 12.87
C ARG A 21 1.32 1.31 12.07
N TRP A 22 0.88 2.22 11.21
CA TRP A 22 1.76 3.07 10.39
C TRP A 22 2.33 4.28 11.16
N GLY A 23 1.81 4.62 12.34
CA GLY A 23 2.21 5.84 13.06
C GLY A 23 1.72 7.12 12.37
N ARG A 24 0.53 7.08 11.76
CA ARG A 24 -0.11 8.20 11.05
C ARG A 24 -1.51 8.47 11.59
N SER A 25 -2.15 9.53 11.13
CA SER A 25 -3.54 9.83 11.51
C SER A 25 -4.54 9.07 10.63
N GLN A 26 -5.69 8.71 11.18
CA GLN A 26 -6.77 8.07 10.40
C GLN A 26 -7.22 8.92 9.19
N PRO A 27 -7.32 10.27 9.28
CA PRO A 27 -7.60 11.10 8.11
C PRO A 27 -6.54 11.00 7.01
N GLN A 28 -5.26 10.80 7.35
CA GLN A 28 -4.23 10.55 6.35
C GLN A 28 -4.48 9.22 5.61
N VAL A 29 -4.82 8.15 6.32
CA VAL A 29 -5.18 6.86 5.71
C VAL A 29 -6.41 7.01 4.79
N ALA A 30 -7.44 7.72 5.26
CA ALA A 30 -8.65 7.98 4.46
C ALA A 30 -8.35 8.79 3.19
N ARG A 31 -7.43 9.76 3.24
CA ARG A 31 -6.98 10.51 2.07
C ARG A 31 -6.22 9.62 1.09
N ILE A 32 -5.29 8.79 1.60
CA ILE A 32 -4.51 7.85 0.80
C ILE A 32 -5.41 6.87 0.04
N GLU A 33 -6.47 6.36 0.67
CA GLU A 33 -7.44 5.45 0.03
C GLU A 33 -8.32 6.12 -1.04
N LYS A 34 -8.35 7.46 -1.11
CA LYS A 34 -9.18 8.22 -2.06
C LYS A 34 -8.42 8.77 -3.24
N VAL A 35 -7.12 9.03 -3.11
CA VAL A 35 -6.31 9.55 -4.22
C VAL A 35 -6.08 8.48 -5.28
N ASP A 36 -5.76 8.92 -6.49
CA ASP A 36 -5.44 8.00 -7.58
C ASP A 36 -4.20 7.15 -7.24
N PHE A 37 -4.25 5.87 -7.58
CA PHE A 37 -3.21 4.92 -7.21
C PHE A 37 -1.86 5.27 -7.85
N GLY A 38 -1.87 5.71 -9.12
CA GLY A 38 -0.67 6.10 -9.85
C GLY A 38 0.01 7.36 -9.30
N SER A 39 -0.68 8.13 -8.46
CA SER A 39 -0.12 9.31 -7.79
C SER A 39 0.61 9.01 -6.48
N LEU A 40 0.51 7.77 -5.97
CA LEU A 40 1.15 7.37 -4.72
C LEU A 40 2.64 7.11 -4.95
N THR A 41 3.46 7.55 -4.00
CA THR A 41 4.89 7.22 -4.00
C THR A 41 5.12 5.77 -3.58
N MET A 42 6.20 5.15 -4.06
CA MET A 42 6.62 3.81 -3.63
C MET A 42 6.72 3.69 -2.11
N ARG A 43 7.37 4.66 -1.44
CA ARG A 43 7.45 4.73 0.03
C ARG A 43 6.10 4.71 0.72
N THR A 44 5.10 5.33 0.11
CA THR A 44 3.72 5.36 0.65
C THR A 44 3.05 4.00 0.50
N LEU A 45 3.24 3.34 -0.64
CA LEU A 45 2.72 2.00 -0.88
C LEU A 45 3.36 0.99 0.08
N GLN A 46 4.69 1.01 0.20
CA GLN A 46 5.45 0.13 1.08
C GLN A 46 4.94 0.23 2.53
N ALA A 47 4.96 1.44 3.10
CA ALA A 47 4.58 1.62 4.50
C ALA A 47 3.08 1.34 4.77
N TYR A 48 2.21 1.54 3.77
CA TYR A 48 0.81 1.12 3.89
C TYR A 48 0.68 -0.40 3.92
N VAL A 49 1.36 -1.10 3.00
CA VAL A 49 1.33 -2.57 2.90
C VAL A 49 1.95 -3.23 4.14
N GLU A 50 3.05 -2.69 4.66
CA GLU A 50 3.64 -3.10 5.94
C GLU A 50 2.66 -2.92 7.10
N ALA A 51 1.91 -1.82 7.14
CA ALA A 51 0.89 -1.60 8.16
C ALA A 51 -0.27 -2.61 8.06
N LEU A 52 -0.51 -3.19 6.88
CA LEU A 52 -1.43 -4.33 6.72
C LEU A 52 -0.82 -5.66 7.20
N GLY A 53 0.52 -5.73 7.35
CA GLY A 53 1.27 -6.95 7.63
C GLY A 53 1.73 -7.70 6.38
N GLY A 54 1.78 -7.02 5.22
CA GLY A 54 2.30 -7.57 3.97
C GLY A 54 3.67 -6.98 3.61
N SER A 55 4.17 -7.39 2.43
CA SER A 55 5.37 -6.83 1.79
C SER A 55 5.04 -6.32 0.39
N LEU A 56 5.78 -5.30 -0.07
CA LEU A 56 5.61 -4.73 -1.41
C LEU A 56 6.62 -5.39 -2.37
N LEU A 57 6.11 -6.11 -3.38
CA LEU A 57 6.90 -6.61 -4.49
C LEU A 57 6.72 -5.68 -5.70
N ILE A 58 7.83 -5.22 -6.29
CA ILE A 58 7.80 -4.41 -7.52
C ILE A 58 8.46 -5.22 -8.62
N SER A 59 7.72 -5.44 -9.71
CA SER A 59 8.20 -6.13 -10.90
C SER A 59 8.18 -5.19 -12.11
N PHE A 60 9.24 -5.26 -12.91
CA PHE A 60 9.37 -4.61 -14.20
C PHE A 60 9.41 -5.70 -15.27
N SER A 61 8.67 -5.52 -16.35
CA SER A 61 8.71 -6.40 -17.52
C SER A 61 9.07 -5.59 -18.75
N CYS A 62 10.08 -6.03 -19.49
CA CYS A 62 10.43 -5.50 -20.81
C CYS A 62 10.59 -6.69 -21.75
N ASP A 63 9.74 -6.76 -22.78
CA ASP A 63 9.61 -7.93 -23.65
C ASP A 63 9.34 -9.22 -22.83
N ASP A 64 10.12 -10.29 -23.07
CA ASP A 64 10.03 -11.57 -22.33
C ASP A 64 10.86 -11.58 -21.03
N GLU A 65 11.53 -10.49 -20.67
CA GLU A 65 12.35 -10.39 -19.47
C GLU A 65 11.59 -9.77 -18.29
N ASN A 66 11.65 -10.43 -17.14
CA ASN A 66 11.03 -9.98 -15.89
C ASN A 66 12.10 -9.77 -14.82
N PHE A 67 12.15 -8.57 -14.25
CA PHE A 67 13.00 -8.22 -13.11
C PHE A 67 12.12 -7.85 -11.92
N ALA A 68 12.38 -8.43 -10.76
CA ALA A 68 11.65 -8.13 -9.54
C ALA A 68 12.59 -7.67 -8.43
N VAL A 69 12.18 -6.65 -7.70
CA VAL A 69 12.86 -6.15 -6.51
C VAL A 69 11.91 -6.33 -5.32
N LEU A 70 12.38 -7.05 -4.31
CA LEU A 70 11.83 -7.02 -2.97
C LEU A 70 12.63 -6.00 -2.17
N GLU A 71 11.97 -4.97 -1.67
CA GLU A 71 12.54 -4.15 -0.61
C GLU A 71 12.13 -4.78 0.73
N ASP A 72 13.14 -5.19 1.51
CA ASP A 72 12.99 -5.69 2.89
C ASP A 72 12.79 -4.55 3.91
#